data_AF-A0A1M6T381-F1
#
_entry.id   AF-A0A1M6T381-F1
#
_cell.length_a   1.000
_cell.length_b   1.000
_cell.length_c   1.000
_cell.angle_alpha   90.00
_cell.angle_beta   90.00
_cell.angle_gamma   90.00
#
_symmetry.space_group_name_H-M   'P 1'
#
loop_
_entity.id
_entity.type
_entity.pdbx_description
1 polymer ?
#
loop_
_entity_poly.entity_id
_entity_poly.type
_entity_poly.pdbx_seq_one_letter_code
_entity_poly.pdbx_strand_id
1 'polypeptide(L)'
;MFMEKRKKVVALALAGVMSFGFAGVAMSSVTEAAAKPAFSDGTHNKYSHELKEEDRIHEQNVRALKYKKRKGEISEKEYEKAIKKEQKRHDRVVRNVKADYEKHKYRHN
;
A
#
# COMPACT_ATOMS: atom_id res chain seq x y z
N MET A 1 6.99 -16.34 59.48
CA MET A 1 5.68 -16.24 60.17
C MET A 1 5.25 -14.78 60.15
N PHE A 2 3.95 -14.54 59.95
CA PHE A 2 3.21 -13.28 59.82
C PHE A 2 3.07 -12.63 58.42
N MET A 3 1.86 -12.84 57.89
CA MET A 3 1.16 -12.15 56.81
C MET A 3 0.48 -10.88 57.33
N GLU A 4 0.47 -9.78 56.54
CA GLU A 4 -0.64 -8.81 56.43
C GLU A 4 -0.63 -8.24 55.00
N LYS A 5 -1.55 -8.63 54.10
CA LYS A 5 -2.91 -8.12 53.83
C LYS A 5 -3.04 -6.65 53.38
N ARG A 6 -3.00 -6.50 52.05
CA ARG A 6 -4.00 -5.86 51.15
C ARG A 6 -4.20 -4.32 51.12
N LYS A 7 -4.02 -3.84 49.87
CA LYS A 7 -4.82 -2.87 49.09
C LYS A 7 -4.80 -1.40 49.53
N LYS A 8 -4.28 -0.55 48.63
CA LYS A 8 -4.95 0.68 48.16
C LYS A 8 -4.36 1.11 46.81
N VAL A 9 -5.28 1.44 45.92
CA VAL A 9 -5.11 1.91 44.56
C VAL A 9 -4.61 3.35 44.61
N VAL A 10 -3.56 3.68 43.86
CA VAL A 10 -3.14 5.06 43.59
C VAL A 10 -2.71 5.09 42.12
N ALA A 11 -3.70 5.29 41.25
CA ALA A 11 -3.99 6.57 40.60
C ALA A 11 -2.99 6.86 39.46
N LEU A 12 -3.48 6.61 38.24
CA LEU A 12 -2.92 7.12 36.99
C LEU A 12 -2.64 8.62 37.11
N ALA A 13 -1.41 9.03 36.79
CA ALA A 13 -1.10 10.40 36.41
C ALA A 13 -0.46 10.37 35.03
N LEU A 14 -1.29 10.56 34.00
CA LEU A 14 -0.86 10.90 32.65
C LEU A 14 -0.38 12.35 32.69
N ALA A 15 0.92 12.57 32.85
CA ALA A 15 1.52 13.87 32.66
C ALA A 15 1.74 14.09 31.16
N GLY A 16 0.77 14.72 30.51
CA GLY A 16 0.92 15.24 29.17
C GLY A 16 1.85 16.46 29.17
N VAL A 17 2.92 16.40 28.39
CA VAL A 17 3.64 17.59 27.94
C VAL A 17 4.05 17.37 26.49
N MET A 18 3.24 17.87 25.55
CA MET A 18 3.68 18.09 24.18
C MET A 18 4.50 19.38 24.15
N SER A 19 5.81 19.27 24.26
CA SER A 19 6.72 20.38 23.95
C SER A 19 7.21 20.25 22.51
N PHE A 20 6.46 20.84 21.57
CA PHE A 20 6.98 21.13 20.24
C PHE A 20 7.98 22.28 20.36
N GLY A 21 9.28 21.98 20.22
CA GLY A 21 10.31 22.99 20.26
C GLY A 21 11.63 22.50 19.69
N PHE A 22 11.82 22.67 18.38
CA PHE A 22 13.13 22.99 17.83
C PHE A 22 12.93 23.99 16.69
N ALA A 23 13.27 25.25 16.99
CA ALA A 23 13.53 26.30 16.02
C ALA A 23 14.97 26.17 15.52
N GLY A 24 15.23 26.53 14.26
CA GLY A 24 16.55 27.03 13.86
C GLY A 24 17.26 26.37 12.67
N VAL A 25 16.87 26.79 11.45
CA VAL A 25 17.71 27.18 10.30
C VAL A 25 18.84 26.25 9.81
N ALA A 26 18.68 25.75 8.58
CA ALA A 26 19.74 25.79 7.57
C ALA A 26 19.10 25.90 6.17
N MET A 27 19.07 27.11 5.61
CA MET A 27 18.79 27.30 4.19
C MET A 27 19.96 26.72 3.40
N SER A 28 19.76 25.52 2.85
CA SER A 28 20.64 24.95 1.84
C SER A 28 20.03 25.28 0.48
N SER A 29 20.80 25.90 -0.41
CA SER A 29 20.39 26.28 -1.75
C SER A 29 19.89 25.07 -2.54
N VAL A 30 18.57 24.92 -2.61
CA VAL A 30 17.89 23.90 -3.40
C VAL A 30 17.92 24.33 -4.86
N THR A 31 18.94 23.89 -5.59
CA THR A 31 18.77 23.54 -7.01
C THR A 31 18.41 22.05 -7.09
N GLU A 32 17.28 21.66 -6.49
CA GLU A 32 16.59 20.44 -6.91
C GLU A 32 15.87 20.79 -8.20
N ALA A 33 16.27 20.16 -9.30
CA ALA A 33 15.34 19.93 -10.39
C ALA A 33 14.05 19.36 -9.77
N ALA A 34 12.97 20.14 -9.75
CA ALA A 34 11.76 19.85 -9.00
C ALA A 34 11.28 18.42 -9.26
N ALA A 35 11.66 17.50 -8.37
CA ALA A 35 11.23 16.13 -8.43
C ALA A 35 9.73 16.16 -8.17
N LYS A 36 8.94 15.69 -9.15
CA LYS A 36 7.49 15.58 -8.96
C LYS A 36 7.24 14.82 -7.65
N PRO A 37 6.31 15.28 -6.80
CA PRO A 37 6.05 14.62 -5.53
C PRO A 37 5.72 13.16 -5.78
N ALA A 38 6.31 12.27 -4.98
CA ALA A 38 6.01 10.85 -5.05
C ALA A 38 4.51 10.62 -4.77
N PHE A 39 3.93 9.63 -5.43
CA PHE A 39 2.61 9.14 -5.07
C PHE A 39 2.63 8.55 -3.66
N SER A 40 1.46 8.37 -3.04
CA SER A 40 1.33 7.84 -1.67
C SER A 40 1.93 6.44 -1.49
N ASP A 41 2.13 5.72 -2.60
CA ASP A 41 2.78 4.42 -2.65
C ASP A 41 4.31 4.49 -2.87
N GLY A 42 4.90 5.69 -2.92
CA GLY A 42 6.33 5.92 -3.12
C GLY A 42 6.80 5.83 -4.58
N THR A 43 5.90 5.69 -5.56
CA THR A 43 6.27 5.75 -6.97
C THR A 43 6.44 7.20 -7.42
N HIS A 44 7.36 7.45 -8.36
CA HIS A 44 7.66 8.81 -8.84
C HIS A 44 7.13 9.09 -10.25
N ASN A 45 6.55 8.08 -10.90
CA ASN A 45 5.94 8.23 -12.22
C ASN A 45 4.57 7.54 -12.25
N LYS A 46 3.66 8.11 -13.05
CA LYS A 46 2.26 7.68 -13.17
C LYS A 46 2.13 6.20 -13.58
N TYR A 47 2.98 5.73 -14.48
CA TYR A 47 2.92 4.36 -14.99
C TYR A 47 3.29 3.33 -13.93
N SER A 48 4.31 3.60 -13.12
CA SER A 48 4.71 2.77 -11.99
C SER A 48 3.64 2.74 -10.90
N HIS A 49 2.99 3.88 -10.64
CA HIS A 49 1.83 3.95 -9.75
C HIS A 49 0.70 3.04 -10.25
N GLU A 50 0.34 3.16 -11.53
CA GLU A 50 -0.74 2.38 -12.13
C GLU A 50 -0.46 0.87 -12.12
N LEU A 51 0.78 0.45 -12.39
CA LEU A 51 1.16 -0.95 -12.28
C LEU A 51 1.07 -1.46 -10.84
N LYS A 52 1.52 -0.68 -9.87
CA LYS A 52 1.49 -1.05 -8.46
C LYS A 52 0.06 -1.15 -7.91
N GLU A 53 -0.83 -0.25 -8.32
CA GLU A 53 -2.25 -0.33 -7.99
C GLU A 53 -2.92 -1.55 -8.65
N GLU A 54 -2.60 -1.84 -9.91
CA GLU A 54 -3.12 -3.03 -10.60
C GLU A 54 -2.64 -4.34 -9.93
N ASP A 55 -1.38 -4.41 -9.48
CA ASP A 55 -0.86 -5.55 -8.71
C ASP A 55 -1.60 -5.72 -7.38
N ARG A 56 -1.89 -4.61 -6.67
CA ARG A 56 -2.71 -4.64 -5.44
C ARG A 56 -4.12 -5.18 -5.71
N ILE A 57 -4.77 -4.73 -6.78
CA ILE A 57 -6.10 -5.22 -7.18
C ILE A 57 -6.05 -6.72 -7.51
N HIS A 58 -5.05 -7.16 -8.28
CA HIS A 58 -4.86 -8.57 -8.60
C HIS A 58 -4.71 -9.42 -7.33
N GLU A 59 -3.86 -8.99 -6.40
CA GLU A 59 -3.69 -9.68 -5.12
C GLU A 59 -4.99 -9.77 -4.32
N GLN A 60 -5.75 -8.68 -4.23
CA GLN A 60 -7.03 -8.65 -3.52
C GLN A 60 -8.03 -9.62 -4.15
N ASN A 61 -8.13 -9.66 -5.47
CA ASN A 61 -9.01 -10.57 -6.19
C ASN A 61 -8.61 -12.04 -5.98
N VAL A 62 -7.31 -12.35 -6.07
CA VAL A 62 -6.79 -13.69 -5.80
C VAL A 62 -7.07 -14.10 -4.35
N ARG A 63 -6.88 -13.20 -3.38
CA ARG A 63 -7.20 -13.46 -1.96
C ARG A 63 -8.69 -13.71 -1.75
N ALA A 64 -9.56 -12.95 -2.42
CA ALA A 64 -11.00 -13.15 -2.37
C ALA A 64 -11.40 -14.53 -2.95
N LEU A 65 -10.84 -14.93 -4.08
CA LEU A 65 -11.08 -16.26 -4.67
C LEU A 65 -10.59 -17.39 -3.74
N LYS A 66 -9.40 -17.23 -3.14
CA LYS A 66 -8.88 -18.19 -2.15
C LYS A 66 -9.78 -18.29 -0.93
N TYR A 67 -10.34 -17.18 -0.47
CA TYR A 67 -11.29 -17.17 0.64
C TYR A 67 -12.57 -17.95 0.28
N LYS A 68 -13.18 -17.66 -0.87
CA LYS A 68 -14.39 -18.38 -1.34
C LYS A 68 -14.16 -19.88 -1.45
N LYS A 69 -13.03 -20.29 -2.02
CA LYS A 69 -12.64 -21.71 -2.09
C LYS A 69 -12.51 -22.33 -0.69
N ARG A 70 -11.82 -21.66 0.25
CA ARG A 70 -11.67 -22.16 1.63
C ARG A 70 -13.00 -22.27 2.38
N LYS A 71 -13.98 -21.43 2.05
CA LYS A 71 -15.33 -21.50 2.61
C LYS A 71 -16.23 -22.52 1.92
N GLY A 72 -15.77 -23.16 0.85
CA GLY A 72 -16.56 -24.09 0.06
C GLY A 72 -17.65 -23.41 -0.78
N GLU A 73 -17.57 -22.09 -0.96
CA GLU A 73 -18.53 -21.32 -1.77
C GLU A 73 -18.38 -21.60 -3.27
N ILE A 74 -17.21 -22.08 -3.70
CA ILE A 74 -16.90 -22.43 -5.08
C ILE A 74 -16.14 -23.76 -5.13
N SER A 75 -16.37 -24.52 -6.19
CA SER A 75 -15.65 -25.76 -6.46
C SER A 75 -14.19 -25.49 -6.92
N GLU A 76 -13.34 -26.53 -6.87
CA GLU A 76 -11.96 -26.46 -7.39
C GLU A 76 -11.93 -25.98 -8.85
N LYS A 77 -12.79 -26.55 -9.70
CA LYS A 77 -12.87 -26.22 -11.13
C LYS A 77 -13.27 -24.76 -11.36
N GLU A 78 -14.19 -24.23 -10.56
CA GLU A 78 -14.59 -22.83 -10.62
C GLU A 78 -13.48 -21.90 -10.15
N TYR A 79 -12.78 -22.27 -9.07
CA TYR A 79 -11.62 -21.54 -8.58
C TYR A 79 -10.51 -21.46 -9.64
N GLU A 80 -10.13 -22.58 -10.26
CA GLU A 80 -9.12 -22.59 -11.32
C GLU A 80 -9.52 -21.71 -12.52
N LYS A 81 -10.78 -21.80 -12.94
CA LYS A 81 -11.31 -20.96 -14.02
C LYS A 81 -11.27 -19.48 -13.65
N ALA A 82 -11.63 -19.14 -12.41
CA ALA A 82 -11.63 -17.78 -11.92
C ALA A 82 -10.21 -17.21 -11.79
N ILE A 83 -9.24 -17.96 -11.28
CA ILE A 83 -7.83 -17.57 -11.22
C ILE A 83 -7.27 -17.33 -12.62
N LYS A 84 -7.53 -18.23 -13.58
CA LYS A 84 -7.11 -18.03 -14.98
C LYS A 84 -7.74 -16.79 -15.60
N LYS A 85 -9.00 -16.50 -15.29
CA LYS A 85 -9.69 -15.29 -15.77
C LYS A 85 -9.06 -14.03 -15.16
N GLU A 86 -8.75 -14.05 -13.87
CA GLU A 86 -8.13 -12.94 -13.17
C GLU A 86 -6.71 -12.67 -13.67
N GLN A 87 -5.91 -13.71 -13.92
CA GLN A 87 -4.59 -13.56 -14.53
C GLN A 87 -4.69 -12.91 -15.92
N LYS A 88 -5.61 -13.38 -16.77
CA LYS A 88 -5.83 -12.78 -18.10
C LYS A 88 -6.26 -11.32 -18.03
N ARG A 89 -7.02 -10.93 -16.99
CA ARG A 89 -7.41 -9.54 -16.74
C ARG A 89 -6.18 -8.70 -16.38
N HIS A 90 -5.41 -9.14 -15.38
CA HIS A 90 -4.18 -8.49 -14.94
C HIS A 90 -3.20 -8.30 -16.10
N ASP A 91 -2.89 -9.37 -16.84
CA ASP A 91 -1.99 -9.31 -18.00
C ASP A 91 -2.47 -8.32 -19.07
N ARG A 92 -3.79 -8.23 -19.29
CA ARG A 92 -4.36 -7.28 -20.25
C ARG A 92 -4.17 -5.84 -19.77
N VAL A 93 -4.43 -5.55 -18.50
CA VAL A 93 -4.26 -4.19 -17.95
C VAL A 93 -2.79 -3.81 -17.99
N VAL A 94 -1.88 -4.68 -17.53
CA VAL A 94 -0.43 -4.45 -17.57
C VAL A 94 0.05 -4.17 -19.00
N ARG A 95 -0.41 -4.94 -19.99
CA ARG A 95 -0.07 -4.68 -21.40
C ARG A 95 -0.57 -3.32 -21.88
N ASN A 96 -1.78 -2.91 -21.50
CA ASN A 96 -2.33 -1.62 -21.89
C ASN A 96 -1.54 -0.45 -21.29
N VAL A 97 -1.20 -0.53 -20.00
CA VAL A 97 -0.37 0.49 -19.32
C VAL A 97 1.01 0.59 -19.98
N LYS A 98 1.64 -0.55 -20.31
CA LYS A 98 2.92 -0.58 -21.03
C LYS A 98 2.81 0.01 -22.44
N ALA A 99 1.77 -0.35 -23.19
CA ALA A 99 1.56 0.16 -24.54
C ALA A 99 1.34 1.68 -24.55
N ASP A 100 0.61 2.19 -23.56
CA ASP A 100 0.40 3.63 -23.38
C ASP A 100 1.71 4.35 -23.05
N TYR A 101 2.52 3.79 -22.13
CA TYR A 101 3.86 4.30 -21.83
C TYR A 101 4.74 4.42 -23.08
N GLU A 102 4.84 3.35 -23.87
CA GLU A 102 5.65 3.37 -25.09
C GLU A 102 5.13 4.41 -26.09
N LYS A 103 3.82 4.46 -26.33
CA LYS A 103 3.22 5.46 -27.22
C LYS A 103 3.53 6.89 -26.78
N HIS A 104 3.48 7.17 -25.48
CA HIS A 104 3.82 8.48 -24.94
C HIS A 104 5.33 8.78 -25.03
N LYS A 105 6.19 7.79 -24.78
CA LYS A 105 7.63 7.91 -24.93
C LYS A 105 8.05 8.24 -26.37
N TYR A 106 7.47 7.55 -27.36
CA TYR A 106 7.79 7.77 -28.77
C TYR A 106 7.17 9.04 -29.38
N ARG A 107 6.16 9.66 -28.74
CA ARG A 107 5.60 10.95 -29.21
C ARG A 107 6.38 12.18 -28.73
N HIS A 108 7.29 12.00 -27.78
CA HIS A 108 8.13 13.07 -27.23
C HIS A 108 9.57 13.05 -27.75
N ASN A 109 9.91 12.10 -28.62
CA ASN A 109 11.13 12.07 -29.43
C ASN A 109 10.81 12.47 -30.86
#